data_AF-A0A7J6EB41-F1
#
_entry.id   AF-A0A7J6EB41-F1
#
_cell.length_a   1.000
_cell.length_b   1.000
_cell.length_c   1.000
_cell.angle_alpha   90.00
_cell.angle_beta   90.00
_cell.angle_gamma   90.00
#
_symmetry.space_group_name_H-M   'P 1'
#
loop_
_entity.id
_entity.type
_entity.pdbx_description
1 polymer ?
#
loop_
_entity_poly.entity_id
_entity_poly.type
_entity_poly.pdbx_seq_one_letter_code
_entity_poly.pdbx_strand_id
1 'polypeptide(L)'
;MSGRGKGGKGLGKGGAKRHRKETRGVLKIFLENVIRDAVTYTEHARRKTVTAMDVVYALKRQGRTLYGFGDFNLEFLYIEYEMPILD
;
A
#
# COMPACT_ATOMS: atom_id res chain seq x y z
N MET A 1 43.13 -44.74 -18.02
CA MET A 1 43.29 -43.30 -18.32
C MET A 1 42.04 -42.58 -17.82
N SER A 2 42.21 -41.60 -16.94
CA SER A 2 41.16 -41.00 -16.10
C SER A 2 40.15 -40.15 -16.89
N GLY A 3 38.86 -40.34 -16.62
CA GLY A 3 37.72 -39.78 -17.35
C GLY A 3 37.53 -38.28 -17.16
N ARG A 4 37.29 -37.57 -18.27
CA ARG A 4 37.07 -36.13 -18.34
C ARG A 4 35.59 -35.80 -18.09
N GLY A 5 35.23 -35.54 -16.83
CA GLY A 5 33.90 -35.08 -16.44
C GLY A 5 33.62 -33.66 -16.96
N LYS A 6 32.52 -33.46 -17.69
CA LYS A 6 32.04 -32.12 -18.07
C LYS A 6 31.29 -31.51 -16.88
N GLY A 7 31.84 -30.44 -16.31
CA GLY A 7 31.23 -29.67 -15.23
C GLY A 7 29.88 -29.09 -15.66
N GLY A 8 28.81 -29.47 -14.96
CA GLY A 8 27.47 -28.94 -15.16
C GLY A 8 27.41 -27.46 -14.79
N LYS A 9 26.94 -26.63 -15.73
CA LYS A 9 26.73 -25.19 -15.50
C LYS A 9 25.51 -25.04 -14.58
N GLY A 10 25.73 -24.74 -13.31
CA GLY A 10 24.66 -24.45 -12.35
C GLY A 10 23.88 -23.21 -12.79
N LEU A 11 22.59 -23.39 -13.08
CA LEU A 11 21.66 -22.30 -13.38
C LEU A 11 21.37 -21.53 -12.09
N GLY A 12 22.20 -20.52 -11.80
CA GLY A 12 22.01 -19.63 -10.66
C GLY A 12 20.69 -18.86 -10.77
N LYS A 13 19.89 -18.83 -9.69
CA LYS A 13 18.63 -18.07 -9.55
C LYS A 13 18.87 -16.54 -9.48
N GLY A 14 19.58 -15.96 -10.44
CA GLY A 14 20.00 -14.56 -10.44
C GLY A 14 18.94 -13.56 -10.92
N GLY A 15 17.94 -14.00 -11.70
CA GLY A 15 16.99 -13.10 -12.39
C GLY A 15 15.97 -12.41 -11.47
N ALA A 16 15.57 -13.04 -10.37
CA ALA A 16 14.51 -12.52 -9.49
C ALA A 16 14.97 -11.41 -8.52
N LYS A 17 16.28 -11.29 -8.25
CA LYS A 17 16.80 -10.29 -7.30
C LYS A 17 16.70 -8.85 -7.80
N ARG A 18 16.74 -8.63 -9.13
CA ARG A 18 16.71 -7.28 -9.72
C ARG A 18 15.30 -6.67 -9.64
N HIS A 19 14.29 -7.42 -10.03
CA HIS A 19 12.87 -7.03 -9.97
C HIS A 19 12.41 -6.67 -8.55
N ARG A 20 12.87 -7.40 -7.52
CA ARG A 20 12.48 -7.12 -6.12
C ARG A 20 12.85 -5.72 -5.66
N LYS A 21 13.95 -5.13 -6.14
CA LYS A 21 14.41 -3.81 -5.69
C LYS A 21 13.60 -2.68 -6.29
N GLU A 22 13.27 -2.80 -7.57
CA GLU A 22 12.48 -1.81 -8.30
C GLU A 22 11.04 -1.73 -7.78
N THR A 23 10.38 -2.88 -7.60
CA THR A 23 9.01 -2.95 -7.05
C THR A 23 8.92 -2.41 -5.61
N ARG A 24 9.99 -2.53 -4.82
CA ARG A 24 10.05 -1.97 -3.46
C ARG A 24 10.02 -0.45 -3.44
N GLY A 25 10.59 0.21 -4.44
CA GLY A 25 10.55 1.67 -4.57
C GLY A 25 9.13 2.17 -4.79
N VAL A 26 8.41 1.54 -5.73
CA VAL A 26 7.00 1.86 -6.03
C VAL A 26 6.10 1.63 -4.82
N LEU A 27 6.28 0.50 -4.12
CA LEU A 27 5.51 0.20 -2.91
C LEU A 27 5.74 1.24 -1.80
N LYS A 28 6.97 1.70 -1.62
CA LYS A 28 7.29 2.72 -0.62
C LYS A 28 6.54 4.02 -0.90
N ILE A 29 6.60 4.52 -2.14
CA ILE A 29 5.90 5.75 -2.55
C ILE A 29 4.39 5.62 -2.37
N PHE A 30 3.83 4.47 -2.75
CA PHE A 30 2.40 4.20 -2.59
C PHE A 30 1.97 4.27 -1.11
N LEU A 31 2.70 3.58 -0.22
CA LEU A 31 2.39 3.59 1.21
C LEU A 31 2.56 4.97 1.83
N GLU A 32 3.60 5.72 1.46
CA GLU A 32 3.80 7.08 1.96
C GLU A 32 2.63 8.01 1.60
N ASN A 33 2.08 7.90 0.40
CA ASN A 33 0.93 8.70 -0.03
C ASN A 33 -0.35 8.31 0.73
N VAL A 34 -0.66 7.01 0.83
CA VAL A 34 -1.86 6.54 1.54
C VAL A 34 -1.81 6.85 3.03
N ILE A 35 -0.65 6.68 3.67
CA ILE A 35 -0.49 6.94 5.10
C ILE A 35 -0.61 8.43 5.40
N ARG A 36 -0.08 9.32 4.55
CA ARG A 36 -0.25 10.78 4.71
C ARG A 36 -1.73 11.15 4.77
N ASP A 37 -2.52 10.69 3.80
CA ASP A 37 -3.95 10.96 3.75
C ASP A 37 -4.69 10.35 4.96
N ALA A 38 -4.35 9.11 5.35
CA ALA A 38 -4.98 8.43 6.48
C ALA A 38 -4.69 9.11 7.84
N VAL A 39 -3.46 9.63 8.02
CA VAL A 39 -3.10 10.39 9.22
C VAL A 39 -3.87 11.70 9.28
N THR A 40 -4.06 12.40 8.15
CA THR A 40 -4.89 13.61 8.10
C THR A 40 -6.32 13.36 8.58
N TYR A 41 -6.94 12.25 8.14
CA TYR A 41 -8.27 11.86 8.64
C TYR A 41 -8.29 11.54 10.14
N THR A 42 -7.23 10.88 10.64
CA THR A 42 -7.09 10.54 12.06
C THR A 42 -6.95 11.79 12.94
N GLU A 43 -6.13 12.76 12.51
CA GLU A 43 -5.91 14.03 13.18
C GLU A 43 -7.16 14.91 13.18
N HIS A 44 -7.85 14.97 12.04
CA HIS A 44 -9.12 15.70 11.92
C HIS A 44 -10.17 15.18 12.91
N ALA A 45 -10.26 13.86 13.07
CA ALA A 45 -11.13 13.23 14.05
C ALA A 45 -10.62 13.33 15.51
N ARG A 46 -9.49 14.03 15.75
CA ARG A 46 -8.81 14.17 17.06
C ARG A 46 -8.50 12.82 17.72
N ARG A 47 -8.26 11.79 16.92
CA ARG A 47 -7.87 10.45 17.36
C ARG A 47 -6.35 10.32 17.38
N LYS A 48 -5.83 9.43 18.23
CA LYS A 48 -4.38 9.09 18.29
C LYS A 48 -4.07 7.77 17.57
N THR A 49 -5.09 7.11 17.04
CA THR A 49 -5.00 5.78 16.45
C THR A 49 -5.67 5.81 15.09
N VAL A 50 -4.90 5.44 14.07
CA VAL A 50 -5.39 5.24 12.71
C VAL A 50 -6.29 4.01 12.71
N THR A 51 -7.50 4.17 12.22
CA THR A 51 -8.50 3.11 12.07
C THR A 51 -8.49 2.57 10.65
N ALA A 52 -9.11 1.41 10.43
CA ALA A 52 -9.29 0.87 9.09
C ALA A 52 -10.04 1.86 8.17
N MET A 53 -10.96 2.63 8.75
CA MET A 53 -11.76 3.62 8.04
C MET A 53 -10.93 4.76 7.46
N ASP A 54 -9.95 5.28 8.21
CA ASP A 54 -9.06 6.34 7.73
C ASP A 54 -8.28 5.91 6.47
N VAL A 55 -7.87 4.63 6.43
CA VAL A 55 -7.18 4.04 5.28
C VAL A 55 -8.14 3.83 4.11
N VAL A 56 -9.36 3.35 4.36
CA VAL A 56 -10.38 3.17 3.32
C VAL A 56 -10.74 4.52 2.68
N TYR A 57 -10.84 5.59 3.46
CA TYR A 57 -11.06 6.95 2.96
C TYR A 57 -9.88 7.47 2.13
N ALA A 58 -8.66 7.36 2.64
CA ALA A 58 -7.45 7.72 1.89
C ALA A 58 -7.38 7.03 0.52
N LEU A 59 -7.72 5.73 0.49
CA LEU A 59 -7.77 4.96 -0.73
C LEU A 59 -8.91 5.37 -1.66
N LYS A 60 -10.11 5.66 -1.13
CA LYS A 60 -11.26 6.15 -1.90
C LYS A 60 -10.94 7.48 -2.58
N ARG A 61 -10.30 8.42 -1.87
CA ARG A 61 -9.83 9.71 -2.41
C ARG A 61 -8.88 9.54 -3.60
N GLN A 62 -8.01 8.53 -3.55
CA GLN A 62 -7.08 8.20 -4.62
C GLN A 62 -7.70 7.37 -5.76
N GLY A 63 -9.01 7.11 -5.74
CA GLY A 63 -9.71 6.29 -6.74
C GLY A 63 -9.41 4.79 -6.63
N ARG A 64 -8.98 4.31 -5.45
CA ARG A 64 -8.55 2.92 -5.19
C ARG A 64 -9.41 2.24 -4.13
N THR A 65 -10.73 2.21 -4.34
CA THR A 65 -11.69 1.69 -3.36
C THR A 65 -11.38 0.24 -2.95
N LEU A 66 -11.33 0.00 -1.64
CA LEU A 66 -11.10 -1.31 -1.05
C LEU A 66 -12.41 -1.88 -0.51
N TYR A 67 -12.82 -3.04 -1.04
CA TYR A 67 -14.07 -3.72 -0.64
C TYR A 67 -13.86 -4.60 0.60
N GLY A 68 -14.94 -4.83 1.37
CA GLY A 68 -14.92 -5.69 2.56
C GLY A 68 -14.66 -4.97 3.89
N PHE A 69 -14.60 -3.64 3.88
CA PHE A 69 -14.42 -2.80 5.08
C PHE A 69 -15.61 -1.84 5.31
N GLY A 70 -16.77 -2.10 4.70
CA GLY A 70 -17.89 -1.15 4.61
C GLY A 70 -18.83 -1.12 5.82
N ASP A 71 -18.75 -2.06 6.77
CA ASP A 71 -19.80 -2.22 7.79
C ASP A 71 -19.97 -1.01 8.75
N PHE A 72 -19.08 -0.01 8.70
CA PHE A 72 -19.15 1.23 9.48
C PHE A 72 -19.78 2.44 8.73
N ASN A 73 -20.60 2.18 7.70
CA ASN A 73 -21.19 3.14 6.72
C ASN A 73 -21.86 4.42 7.25
N LEU A 74 -22.24 4.56 8.52
CA LEU A 74 -22.86 5.81 9.01
C LEU A 74 -21.84 6.92 9.29
N GLU A 75 -20.58 6.58 9.60
CA GLU A 75 -19.48 7.57 9.65
C GLU A 75 -19.02 8.00 8.25
N PHE A 76 -19.27 7.18 7.20
CA PHE A 76 -18.90 7.47 5.81
C PHE A 76 -19.53 8.76 5.29
N LEU A 77 -20.84 8.95 5.54
CA LEU A 77 -21.55 10.12 5.03
C LEU A 77 -21.20 11.37 5.84
N TYR A 78 -20.97 11.24 7.15
CA TYR A 78 -20.73 12.38 8.04
C TYR A 78 -19.35 13.01 7.80
N ILE A 79 -18.32 12.21 7.56
CA ILE A 79 -16.98 12.71 7.24
C ILE A 79 -16.92 13.28 5.82
N GLU A 80 -17.61 12.70 4.83
CA GLU A 80 -17.71 13.27 3.48
C GLU A 80 -18.50 14.59 3.42
N TYR A 81 -19.50 14.78 4.31
CA TYR A 81 -20.29 16.02 4.37
C TYR A 81 -19.54 17.17 5.07
N GLU A 82 -18.66 16.88 6.02
CA GLU A 82 -17.90 17.89 6.77
C GLU A 82 -16.54 18.22 6.11
N MET A 83 -16.04 17.38 5.21
CA MET A 83 -14.75 17.56 4.52
C MET A 83 -14.92 17.87 3.02
N PRO A 84 -15.49 19.03 2.62
CA PRO A 84 -15.26 19.52 1.28
C PRO A 84 -13.83 20.06 1.22
N ILE A 85 -12.99 19.36 0.44
CA ILE A 85 -11.90 19.95 -0.33
C ILE A 85 -10.66 20.36 0.52
N LEU A 86 -9.64 19.51 0.51
CA LEU A 86 -8.29 20.02 0.28
C LEU A 86 -8.02 19.80 -1.21
N ASP A 87 -8.14 20.90 -1.97
CA ASP A 87 -7.48 21.07 -3.27
C ASP A 87 -5.96 20.88 -3.08
#